data_AF-A0AAN6XTL1-F1
#
_entry.id   AF-A0AAN6XTL1-F1
#
_cell.length_a   1.000
_cell.length_b   1.000
_cell.length_c   1.000
_cell.angle_alpha   90.00
_cell.angle_beta   90.00
_cell.angle_gamma   90.00
#
_symmetry.space_group_name_H-M   'P 1'
#
loop_
_entity.id
_entity.type
_entity.pdbx_description
1 polymer ?
#
loop_
_entity_poly.entity_id
_entity_poly.type
_entity_poly.pdbx_seq_one_letter_code
_entity_poly.pdbx_strand_id
1 'polypeptide(L)' 'DPGRKTYSFVRDQTWIIWNGQNLIWLPPEYRPTCSAVQGQMVSIGCTSGRVFTVGFSYDV' A
#
# COMPACT_ATOMS: atom_id res chain seq x y z
N ASP A 1 -11.27 -14.61 7.94
CA ASP A 1 -10.30 -15.67 8.23
C ASP A 1 -9.19 -15.09 9.10
N PRO A 2 -9.01 -15.56 10.36
CA PRO A 2 -7.99 -15.03 11.25
C PRO A 2 -6.63 -15.53 10.76
N GLY A 3 -6.00 -14.72 9.93
CA GLY A 3 -4.76 -15.10 9.22
C GLY A 3 -4.61 -14.50 7.83
N ARG A 4 -5.60 -13.74 7.33
CA ARG A 4 -5.48 -13.08 6.02
C ARG A 4 -4.32 -12.09 6.03
N LYS A 5 -3.19 -12.50 5.44
CA LYS A 5 -2.08 -11.62 5.12
C LYS A 5 -2.53 -10.63 4.06
N THR A 6 -2.39 -9.34 4.34
CA THR A 6 -2.82 -8.29 3.42
C THR A 6 -1.87 -7.12 3.49
N TYR A 7 -1.79 -6.39 2.39
CA TYR A 7 -1.16 -5.08 2.37
C TYR A 7 -2.08 -4.07 3.05
N SER A 8 -1.48 -3.11 3.73
CA SER A 8 -2.17 -1.96 4.34
C SER A 8 -1.19 -0.79 4.47
N PHE A 9 -1.59 0.25 5.20
CA PHE A 9 -0.78 1.44 5.44
C PHE A 9 -0.61 1.65 6.95
N VAL A 10 0.53 2.20 7.37
CA VAL A 10 0.66 2.77 8.72
C VAL A 10 -0.28 3.97 8.89
N ARG A 11 -0.54 4.36 10.15
CA ARG A 11 -1.51 5.41 10.48
C ARG A 11 -1.23 6.75 9.81
N ASP A 12 0.04 7.14 9.70
CA ASP A 12 0.45 8.39 9.04
C ASP A 12 0.66 8.23 7.51
N GLN A 13 0.31 7.05 6.98
CA GLN A 13 0.36 6.69 5.57
C GLN A 13 1.75 6.80 4.92
N THR A 14 2.82 6.84 5.72
CA THR A 14 4.19 6.97 5.23
C THR A 14 4.77 5.65 4.70
N TRP A 15 4.12 4.53 4.99
CA TRP A 15 4.57 3.19 4.57
C TRP A 15 3.41 2.35 4.06
N ILE A 16 3.66 1.63 2.97
CA ILE A 16 2.95 0.39 2.63
C ILE A 16 3.53 -0.71 3.52
N ILE A 17 2.67 -1.43 4.21
CA ILE A 17 3.05 -2.52 5.12
C ILE A 17 2.43 -3.84 4.70
N TRP A 18 3.09 -4.94 5.08
CA TRP A 18 2.55 -6.29 5.00
C TRP A 18 2.69 -6.96 6.36
N ASN A 19 1.57 -7.38 6.94
CA ASN A 19 1.53 -7.99 8.29
C ASN A 19 2.27 -7.16 9.36
N GLY A 20 2.14 -5.84 9.32
CA GLY A 20 2.79 -4.94 10.28
C GLY A 20 4.26 -4.62 9.98
N GLN A 21 4.86 -5.18 8.93
CA GLN A 21 6.23 -4.88 8.51
C GLN A 21 6.26 -3.85 7.38
N ASN A 22 7.15 -2.87 7.49
CA ASN A 22 7.36 -1.83 6.50
C ASN A 22 7.99 -2.38 5.21
N LEU A 23 7.36 -2.10 4.06
CA LEU A 23 7.86 -2.51 2.74
C LEU A 23 8.36 -1.33 1.92
N ILE A 24 7.48 -0.36 1.65
CA ILE A 24 7.79 0.79 0.77
C ILE A 24 7.44 2.08 1.50
N TRP A 25 8.42 2.98 1.59
CA TRP A 25 8.19 4.33 2.08
C TRP A 25 7.54 5.19 0.99
N LEU A 26 6.57 6.00 1.38
CA LEU A 26 5.82 6.89 0.51
C LEU A 26 6.24 8.35 0.75
N PRO A 27 6.85 9.02 -0.25
CA PRO A 27 7.05 10.45 -0.21
C PRO A 27 5.70 11.19 -0.05
N PRO A 28 5.68 12.41 0.53
CA PRO A 28 4.45 13.15 0.81
C PRO A 28 3.45 13.23 -0.36
N GLU A 29 3.94 13.42 -1.59
CA GLU A 29 3.13 13.55 -2.80
C GLU A 29 2.48 12.24 -3.29
N TYR A 30 2.93 11.10 -2.77
CA TYR A 30 2.42 9.75 -3.07
C TYR A 30 1.56 9.17 -1.94
N ARG A 31 1.29 9.93 -0.87
CA ARG A 31 0.48 9.42 0.24
C ARG A 31 -1.00 9.33 -0.17
N PRO A 32 -1.69 8.23 0.20
CA PRO A 32 -3.06 7.97 -0.20
C PRO A 32 -4.07 8.95 0.44
N THR A 33 -4.91 9.56 -0.38
CA THR A 33 -6.24 10.05 0.05
C THR A 33 -7.26 8.92 0.01
N CYS A 34 -7.08 7.97 -0.92
CA CYS A 34 -7.80 6.71 -0.99
C CYS A 34 -6.87 5.58 -1.46
N SER A 35 -7.26 4.34 -1.17
CA SER A 35 -6.51 3.16 -1.62
C SER A 35 -7.41 1.95 -1.80
N ALA A 36 -6.93 1.00 -2.59
CA ALA A 36 -7.56 -0.32 -2.76
C ALA A 36 -6.48 -1.40 -2.78
N VAL A 37 -6.77 -2.54 -2.17
CA VAL A 37 -5.87 -3.69 -2.11
C VAL A 37 -6.59 -4.92 -2.66
N GLN A 38 -6.00 -5.55 -3.68
CA GLN A 38 -6.50 -6.79 -4.27
C GLN A 38 -5.33 -7.76 -4.49
N GLY A 39 -5.29 -8.83 -3.69
CA GLY A 39 -4.18 -9.79 -3.74
C GLY A 39 -2.83 -9.12 -3.46
N GLN A 40 -1.96 -9.11 -4.46
CA GLN A 40 -0.61 -8.54 -4.43
C GLN A 40 -0.54 -7.11 -5.02
N MET A 41 -1.68 -6.53 -5.36
CA MET A 41 -1.77 -5.21 -5.97
C MET A 41 -2.30 -4.19 -4.96
N VAL A 42 -1.60 -3.06 -4.87
CA VAL A 42 -2.00 -1.89 -4.07
C VAL A 42 -2.17 -0.71 -5.02
N SER A 43 -3.38 -0.17 -5.11
CA SER A 43 -3.69 1.05 -5.85
C SER A 43 -3.81 2.23 -4.89
N ILE A 44 -3.18 3.35 -5.22
CA ILE A 44 -3.12 4.56 -4.38
C ILE A 44 -3.57 5.75 -5.19
N GLY A 45 -4.60 6.45 -4.69
CA GLY A 45 -5.01 7.76 -5.19
C GLY A 45 -4.41 8.87 -4.33
N CYS A 46 -3.75 9.84 -4.98
CA CYS A 46 -3.11 10.96 -4.31
C CYS A 46 -3.98 12.23 -4.35
N THR A 47 -3.66 13.21 -3.50
CA THR A 47 -4.26 14.55 -3.51
C THR A 47 -4.10 15.28 -4.85
N SER A 48 -3.08 14.93 -5.63
CA SER A 48 -2.86 15.47 -6.98
C SER A 48 -3.85 14.95 -8.04
N GLY A 49 -4.70 13.98 -7.70
CA GLY A 49 -5.58 13.27 -8.64
C GLY A 49 -4.90 12.14 -9.41
N ARG A 50 -3.58 11.94 -9.22
CA ARG A 50 -2.85 10.82 -9.81
C ARG A 50 -3.18 9.52 -9.08
N VAL A 51 -3.24 8.43 -9.84
CA VAL A 51 -3.32 7.06 -9.32
C VAL A 51 -2.08 6.30 -9.75
N PHE A 52 -1.44 5.63 -8.80
CA PHE A 52 -0.37 4.69 -9.10
C PHE A 52 -0.67 3.32 -8.47
N THR A 53 -0.17 2.27 -9.10
CA THR A 53 -0.39 0.90 -8.67
C THR A 53 0.95 0.22 -8.46
N VAL A 54 1.08 -0.45 -7.32
CA VAL A 54 2.25 -1.24 -6.95
C VAL A 54 1.85 -2.71 -6.96
N GLY A 55 2.56 -3.50 -7.76
CA GLY A 55 2.46 -4.96 -7.75
C GLY A 55 3.66 -5.57 -7.05
N PHE A 56 3.40 -6.49 -6.12
CA PHE A 56 4.45 -7.26 -5.46
C PHE A 56 4.52 -8.65 -6.09
N SER A 57 5.73 -9.12 -6.38
CA SER A 57 5.99 -10.54 -6.65
C SER A 57 6.31 -11.25 -5.34
N TYR A 58 5.92 -12.51 -5.20
CA TYR A 58 6.54 -13.37 -4.21
C TYR A 58 7.98 -13.68 -4.66
N ASP A 59 8.91 -13.67 -3.71
CA ASP A 59 10.18 -14.37 -3.91
C ASP A 59 9.84 -15.86 -4.07
N VAL A 60 10.12 -16.40 -5.26
CA VAL A 60 9.99 -17.82 -5.61
C VAL A 60 11.22 -18.60 -5.17
#